data_AF-A0A351UVD5-F1
#
_entry.id   AF-A0A351UVD5-F1
#
_cell.length_a   1.000
_cell.length_b   1.000
_cell.length_c   1.000
_cell.angle_alpha   90.00
_cell.angle_beta   90.00
_cell.angle_gamma   90.00
#
_symmetry.space_group_name_H-M   'P 1'
#
loop_
_entity.id
_entity.type
_entity.pdbx_description
1 polymer ?
#
loop_
_entity_poly.entity_id
_entity_poly.type
_entity_poly.pdbx_seq_one_letter_code
_entity_poly.pdbx_strand_id
1 'polypeptide(L)'
;MAVQEALKKINAVEGKYICLGITEGGEKQDTFMVPWEKTTTAINMKLPNIYLSEEDMQEQAVLDRLKEFTVISCYIFIPLSDYRFIGHFTNLWDIFIQHAEQMESLDFLAMVKDWKMLHIENARIESLAAAFPEDKDYSWGVNLSLHNCQVGNMEMLRKNGIWLNELIISETEKNPEERKRWRKVRALLFKYLYYDKEREEWRE
;
A
#
# COMPACT_ATOMS: atom_id res chain seq x y z
N MET A 1 8.78 -17.26 22.56
CA MET A 1 9.28 -15.98 23.12
C MET A 1 8.92 -14.80 22.21
N ALA A 2 9.03 -14.91 20.88
CA ALA A 2 8.64 -13.87 19.92
C ALA A 2 7.20 -13.33 20.12
N VAL A 3 6.20 -14.21 20.16
CA VAL A 3 4.78 -13.84 20.38
C VAL A 3 4.55 -13.00 21.63
N GLN A 4 5.26 -13.26 22.73
CA GLN A 4 5.10 -12.50 23.97
C GLN A 4 5.61 -11.07 23.83
N GLU A 5 6.70 -10.85 23.09
CA GLU A 5 7.23 -9.51 22.85
C GLU A 5 6.32 -8.73 21.90
N ALA A 6 5.80 -9.37 20.85
CA ALA A 6 4.79 -8.76 19.97
C ALA A 6 3.56 -8.31 20.74
N LEU A 7 2.99 -9.18 21.58
CA LEU A 7 1.82 -8.83 22.41
C LEU A 7 2.14 -7.71 23.40
N LYS A 8 3.35 -7.67 23.95
CA LYS A 8 3.79 -6.58 24.83
C LYS A 8 3.85 -5.25 24.08
N LYS A 9 4.38 -5.21 22.85
CA LYS A 9 4.37 -4.01 21.99
C LYS A 9 2.94 -3.54 21.73
N ILE A 10 2.02 -4.46 21.39
CA ILE A 10 0.61 -4.13 21.13
C ILE A 10 -0.08 -3.57 22.39
N ASN A 11 0.16 -4.18 23.55
CA ASN A 11 -0.42 -3.75 24.82
C ASN A 11 0.11 -2.41 25.32
N ALA A 12 1.27 -1.98 24.84
CA ALA A 12 1.84 -0.67 25.16
C ALA A 12 1.26 0.47 24.30
N VAL A 13 0.50 0.17 23.25
CA VAL A 13 -0.12 1.20 22.41
C VAL A 13 -1.24 1.90 23.18
N GLU A 14 -1.13 3.21 23.30
CA GLU A 14 -2.18 4.06 23.86
C GLU A 14 -3.19 4.47 22.77
N GLY A 15 -4.47 4.46 23.13
CA GLY A 15 -5.56 4.88 22.25
C GLY A 15 -6.23 3.75 21.46
N LYS A 16 -7.09 4.12 20.50
CA LYS A 16 -7.91 3.17 19.73
C LYS A 16 -7.31 2.80 18.36
N TYR A 17 -6.42 3.63 17.84
CA TYR A 17 -5.95 3.51 16.46
C TYR A 17 -4.52 2.99 16.39
N ILE A 18 -4.28 2.06 15.47
CA ILE A 18 -2.97 1.47 15.20
C ILE A 18 -2.53 1.79 13.78
N CYS A 19 -1.26 2.13 13.64
CA CYS A 19 -0.54 2.22 12.37
C CYS A 19 0.59 1.19 12.43
N LEU A 20 0.47 0.12 11.65
CA LEU A 20 1.40 -1.00 11.65
C LEU A 20 2.61 -0.73 10.75
N GLY A 21 3.79 -1.07 11.24
CA GLY A 21 5.01 -1.21 10.46
C GLY A 21 5.45 -2.67 10.48
N ILE A 22 5.72 -3.26 9.32
CA ILE A 22 6.21 -4.63 9.20
C ILE A 22 7.65 -4.58 8.72
N THR A 23 8.56 -5.08 9.55
CA THR A 23 10.01 -5.10 9.33
C THR A 23 10.56 -6.51 9.60
N GLU A 24 11.86 -6.75 9.39
CA GLU A 24 12.44 -8.09 9.50
C GLU A 24 12.31 -8.67 10.92
N GLY A 25 12.61 -7.88 11.94
CA GLY A 25 12.54 -8.27 13.35
C GLY A 25 11.47 -7.50 14.16
N GLY A 26 10.61 -6.73 13.51
CA GLY A 26 9.66 -5.83 14.17
C GLY A 26 10.34 -4.64 14.87
N GLU A 27 11.54 -4.26 14.43
CA GLU A 27 12.23 -3.04 14.82
C GLU A 27 11.60 -1.81 14.18
N LYS A 28 11.80 -0.66 14.83
CA LYS A 28 11.30 0.62 14.34
C LYS A 28 12.08 1.09 13.11
N GLN A 29 11.35 1.58 12.11
CA GLN A 29 11.90 2.33 11.00
C GLN A 29 11.70 3.83 11.20
N ASP A 30 12.78 4.61 11.13
CA ASP A 30 12.74 6.02 11.48
C ASP A 30 12.27 6.92 10.33
N THR A 31 12.48 6.50 9.09
CA THR A 31 12.10 7.27 7.90
C THR A 31 11.70 6.37 6.73
N PHE A 32 10.80 6.88 5.90
CA PHE A 32 10.46 6.30 4.61
C PHE A 32 9.95 7.41 3.69
N MET A 33 9.96 7.13 2.39
CA MET A 33 9.47 8.07 1.38
C MET A 33 7.95 8.09 1.36
N VAL A 34 7.36 9.29 1.31
CA VAL A 34 5.93 9.46 1.03
C VAL A 34 5.78 9.67 -0.48
N PRO A 35 5.02 8.83 -1.19
CA PRO A 35 4.96 8.88 -2.65
C PRO A 35 3.97 9.93 -3.17
N TRP A 36 3.23 10.61 -2.28
CA TRP A 36 2.14 11.52 -2.63
C TRP A 36 2.62 12.96 -2.81
N GLU A 37 2.07 13.65 -3.80
CA GLU A 37 2.48 15.03 -4.09
C GLU A 37 1.64 16.06 -3.35
N LYS A 38 0.31 15.89 -3.33
CA LYS A 38 -0.52 16.83 -2.59
C LYS A 38 -0.63 16.36 -1.15
N THR A 39 -0.09 17.17 -0.26
CA THR A 39 -0.23 16.99 1.18
C THR A 39 -1.70 16.90 1.61
N THR A 40 -2.64 17.52 0.88
CA THR A 40 -4.09 17.46 1.15
C THR A 40 -4.70 16.07 0.93
N THR A 41 -4.09 15.21 0.10
CA THR A 41 -4.53 13.83 -0.09
C THR A 41 -3.76 12.86 0.83
N ALA A 42 -2.55 13.24 1.25
CA ALA A 42 -1.72 12.51 2.22
C ALA A 42 -2.04 12.79 3.70
N ILE A 43 -3.02 13.65 4.01
CA ILE A 43 -3.32 14.13 5.38
C ILE A 43 -3.58 13.04 6.44
N ASN A 44 -3.90 11.81 6.00
CA ASN A 44 -4.21 10.72 6.91
C ASN A 44 -3.03 9.76 7.14
N MET A 45 -1.92 9.92 6.43
CA MET A 45 -0.73 9.11 6.68
C MET A 45 -0.18 9.39 8.07
N LYS A 46 -0.09 8.33 8.87
CA LYS A 46 0.51 8.37 10.19
C LYS A 46 1.68 7.41 10.22
N LEU A 47 2.79 7.86 10.79
CA LEU A 47 3.93 6.98 11.03
C LEU A 47 3.46 5.77 11.85
N PRO A 48 4.02 4.56 11.58
CA PRO A 48 3.70 3.42 12.39
C PRO A 48 4.02 3.69 13.87
N ASN A 49 3.06 3.36 14.73
CA ASN A 49 3.20 3.46 16.18
C ASN A 49 3.53 2.09 16.82
N ILE A 50 3.54 1.04 16.00
CA ILE A 50 3.96 -0.30 16.38
C ILE A 50 4.66 -0.97 15.20
N TYR A 51 5.68 -1.76 15.52
CA TYR A 51 6.44 -2.54 14.55
C TYR A 51 6.43 -4.02 14.93
N LEU A 52 6.13 -4.88 13.96
CA LEU A 52 5.99 -6.33 14.09
C LEU A 52 6.76 -7.01 12.96
N SER A 53 7.19 -8.26 13.17
CA SER A 53 7.79 -9.06 12.10
C SER A 53 6.73 -9.75 11.23
N GLU A 54 7.15 -10.32 10.10
CA GLU A 54 6.26 -11.22 9.33
C GLU A 54 5.78 -12.40 10.18
N GLU A 55 6.67 -13.03 10.96
CA GLU A 55 6.35 -14.15 11.83
C GLU A 55 5.27 -13.78 12.86
N ASP A 56 5.34 -12.58 13.45
CA ASP A 56 4.33 -12.09 14.39
C ASP A 56 2.94 -12.03 13.72
N MET A 57 2.87 -11.71 12.43
CA MET A 57 1.61 -11.61 11.68
C MET A 57 1.01 -12.98 11.31
N GLN A 58 1.76 -14.06 11.46
CA GLN A 58 1.27 -15.44 11.30
C GLN A 58 0.62 -15.98 12.59
N GLU A 59 0.81 -15.28 13.71
CA GLU A 59 0.38 -15.75 15.03
C GLU A 59 -1.04 -15.30 15.32
N GLN A 60 -1.97 -16.26 15.45
CA GLN A 60 -3.39 -15.96 15.64
C GLN A 60 -3.66 -15.07 16.86
N ALA A 61 -2.91 -15.27 17.95
CA ALA A 61 -3.04 -14.45 19.16
C ALA A 61 -2.67 -12.97 18.92
N VAL A 62 -1.69 -12.71 18.06
CA VAL A 62 -1.31 -11.35 17.66
C VAL A 62 -2.41 -10.72 16.82
N LEU A 63 -2.90 -11.45 15.81
CA LEU A 63 -4.00 -10.99 14.94
C LEU A 63 -5.27 -10.69 15.75
N ASP A 64 -5.63 -11.56 16.69
CA ASP A 64 -6.83 -11.38 17.52
C ASP A 64 -6.68 -10.16 18.43
N ARG A 65 -5.49 -9.93 18.98
CA ARG A 65 -5.23 -8.74 19.79
C ARG A 65 -5.29 -7.46 18.97
N LEU A 66 -4.76 -7.46 17.75
CA LEU A 66 -4.80 -6.30 16.84
C LEU A 66 -6.24 -5.93 16.44
N LYS A 67 -7.14 -6.91 16.32
CA LYS A 67 -8.58 -6.68 16.01
C LYS A 67 -9.33 -5.92 17.09
N GLU A 68 -8.81 -5.86 18.32
CA GLU A 68 -9.39 -5.01 19.37
C GLU A 68 -9.16 -3.52 19.11
N PHE A 69 -8.23 -3.18 18.22
CA PHE A 69 -7.93 -1.83 17.77
C PHE A 69 -8.52 -1.56 16.39
N THR A 70 -8.58 -0.28 16.02
CA THR A 70 -8.83 0.14 14.64
C THR A 70 -7.49 0.33 13.93
N VAL A 71 -7.04 -0.69 13.19
CA VAL A 71 -5.85 -0.59 12.33
C VAL A 71 -6.20 0.25 11.10
N ILE A 72 -5.53 1.41 10.96
CA ILE A 72 -5.83 2.40 9.91
C ILE A 72 -4.75 2.49 8.84
N SER A 73 -3.53 2.06 9.15
CA SER A 73 -2.41 2.09 8.20
C SER A 73 -1.52 0.87 8.37
N CYS A 74 -0.97 0.35 7.27
CA CYS A 74 -0.05 -0.78 7.25
C CYS A 74 1.09 -0.47 6.28
N TYR A 75 2.30 -0.40 6.82
CA TYR A 75 3.53 -0.12 6.10
C TYR A 75 4.40 -1.36 6.13
N ILE A 76 4.71 -1.91 4.96
CA ILE A 76 5.46 -3.15 4.79
C ILE A 76 6.79 -2.80 4.13
N PHE A 77 7.86 -2.93 4.91
CA PHE A 77 9.21 -2.49 4.54
C PHE A 77 10.13 -3.64 4.13
N ILE A 78 9.60 -4.87 4.09
CA ILE A 78 10.33 -6.08 3.70
C ILE A 78 9.47 -6.89 2.73
N PRO A 79 10.06 -7.74 1.89
CA PRO A 79 9.29 -8.70 1.12
C PRO A 79 8.62 -9.70 2.07
N LEU A 80 7.32 -9.91 1.88
CA LEU A 80 6.56 -10.93 2.60
C LEU A 80 6.27 -12.12 1.70
N SER A 81 6.24 -13.30 2.30
CA SER A 81 5.76 -14.53 1.69
C SER A 81 4.23 -14.60 1.66
N ASP A 82 3.55 -13.88 2.56
CA ASP A 82 2.08 -13.88 2.65
C ASP A 82 1.51 -12.51 3.08
N TYR A 83 0.64 -11.95 2.25
CA TYR A 83 -0.05 -10.68 2.48
C TYR A 83 -1.49 -10.85 3.01
N ARG A 84 -2.00 -12.09 3.12
CA ARG A 84 -3.42 -12.35 3.44
C ARG A 84 -3.86 -11.80 4.79
N PHE A 85 -2.94 -11.63 5.75
CA PHE A 85 -3.25 -11.07 7.06
C PHE A 85 -3.85 -9.66 6.96
N ILE A 86 -3.50 -8.90 5.92
CA ILE A 86 -4.03 -7.55 5.66
C ILE A 86 -5.56 -7.58 5.55
N GLY A 87 -6.12 -8.66 5.01
CA GLY A 87 -7.57 -8.86 4.88
C GLY A 87 -8.31 -8.92 6.22
N HIS A 88 -7.61 -9.06 7.36
CA HIS A 88 -8.22 -8.96 8.69
C HIS A 88 -8.53 -7.51 9.12
N PHE A 89 -7.97 -6.50 8.44
CA PHE A 89 -8.09 -5.10 8.80
C PHE A 89 -9.04 -4.35 7.85
N THR A 90 -10.34 -4.38 8.16
CA THR A 90 -11.37 -3.80 7.28
C THR A 90 -11.35 -2.27 7.20
N ASN A 91 -10.85 -1.59 8.23
CA ASN A 91 -10.77 -0.13 8.32
C ASN A 91 -9.43 0.44 7.83
N LEU A 92 -8.64 -0.35 7.10
CA LEU A 92 -7.30 0.04 6.66
C LEU A 92 -7.42 1.09 5.54
N TRP A 93 -6.93 2.30 5.81
CA TRP A 93 -6.96 3.44 4.88
C TRP A 93 -5.69 3.56 4.08
N ASP A 94 -4.53 3.31 4.70
CA ASP A 94 -3.24 3.50 4.06
C ASP A 94 -2.49 2.18 3.98
N ILE A 95 -2.08 1.84 2.77
CA ILE A 95 -1.33 0.62 2.48
C ILE A 95 -0.08 1.02 1.71
N PHE A 96 1.07 0.71 2.29
CA PHE A 96 2.37 1.02 1.73
C PHE A 96 3.20 -0.26 1.71
N ILE A 97 3.61 -0.70 0.51
CA ILE A 97 4.41 -1.92 0.32
C ILE A 97 5.67 -1.56 -0.46
N GLN A 98 6.82 -1.59 0.22
CA GLN A 98 8.11 -1.18 -0.35
C GLN A 98 8.79 -2.29 -1.17
N HIS A 99 8.54 -3.55 -0.83
CA HIS A 99 9.21 -4.69 -1.45
C HIS A 99 8.17 -5.75 -1.80
N ALA A 100 7.51 -5.59 -2.95
CA ALA A 100 6.45 -6.49 -3.39
C ALA A 100 6.91 -7.46 -4.50
N GLU A 101 8.22 -7.72 -4.61
CA GLU A 101 8.79 -8.60 -5.64
C GLU A 101 8.25 -10.04 -5.57
N GLN A 102 7.84 -10.47 -4.37
CA GLN A 102 7.28 -11.80 -4.10
C GLN A 102 5.74 -11.82 -4.11
N MET A 103 5.09 -10.68 -4.32
CA MET A 103 3.63 -10.58 -4.28
C MET A 103 3.04 -11.15 -5.57
N GLU A 104 2.30 -12.26 -5.44
CA GLU A 104 1.69 -12.94 -6.59
C GLU A 104 0.28 -12.42 -6.94
N SER A 105 -0.43 -11.84 -5.96
CA SER A 105 -1.80 -11.36 -6.13
C SER A 105 -2.17 -10.23 -5.18
N LEU A 106 -3.16 -9.43 -5.56
CA LEU A 106 -3.80 -8.38 -4.75
C LEU A 106 -5.11 -8.85 -4.09
N ASP A 107 -5.43 -10.15 -4.12
CA ASP A 107 -6.70 -10.68 -3.60
C ASP A 107 -6.96 -10.34 -2.12
N PHE A 108 -5.91 -10.12 -1.34
CA PHE A 108 -6.04 -9.67 0.06
C PHE A 108 -6.74 -8.31 0.20
N LEU A 109 -6.71 -7.47 -0.85
CA LEU A 109 -7.40 -6.18 -0.87
C LEU A 109 -8.90 -6.29 -1.12
N ALA A 110 -9.41 -7.44 -1.58
CA ALA A 110 -10.85 -7.62 -1.82
C ALA A 110 -11.67 -7.46 -0.54
N MET A 111 -11.07 -7.75 0.62
CA MET A 111 -11.68 -7.61 1.95
C MET A 111 -11.45 -6.23 2.58
N VAL A 112 -10.56 -5.42 2.01
CA VAL A 112 -10.17 -4.10 2.55
C VAL A 112 -10.85 -3.01 1.74
N LYS A 113 -12.13 -2.74 2.01
CA LYS A 113 -12.90 -1.80 1.19
C LYS A 113 -12.59 -0.34 1.49
N ASP A 114 -12.10 -0.02 2.68
CA ASP A 114 -11.94 1.38 3.10
C ASP A 114 -10.60 2.02 2.72
N TRP A 115 -9.73 1.32 1.98
CA TRP A 115 -8.43 1.88 1.60
C TRP A 115 -8.59 3.16 0.77
N LYS A 116 -7.79 4.17 1.07
CA LYS A 116 -7.77 5.48 0.40
C LYS A 116 -6.45 5.72 -0.30
N MET A 117 -5.37 5.15 0.21
CA MET A 117 -4.02 5.31 -0.32
C MET A 117 -3.37 3.95 -0.47
N LEU A 118 -3.01 3.59 -1.70
CA LEU A 118 -2.31 2.35 -2.02
C LEU A 118 -1.01 2.66 -2.75
N HIS A 119 0.11 2.36 -2.10
CA HIS A 119 1.44 2.45 -2.68
C HIS A 119 2.10 1.07 -2.70
N ILE A 120 2.66 0.71 -3.86
CA ILE A 120 3.34 -0.57 -4.07
C ILE A 120 4.62 -0.32 -4.87
N GLU A 121 5.73 -0.91 -4.45
CA GLU A 121 6.98 -0.93 -5.21
C GLU A 121 7.39 -2.34 -5.65
N ASN A 122 8.03 -2.42 -6.83
CA ASN A 122 8.72 -3.60 -7.35
C ASN A 122 7.84 -4.85 -7.59
N ALA A 123 6.52 -4.68 -7.74
CA ALA A 123 5.60 -5.78 -7.95
C ALA A 123 5.44 -6.21 -9.42
N ARG A 124 5.06 -7.47 -9.64
CA ARG A 124 4.46 -7.94 -10.90
C ARG A 124 3.02 -8.34 -10.65
N ILE A 125 2.09 -7.46 -11.03
CA ILE A 125 0.65 -7.60 -10.76
C ILE A 125 -0.08 -7.99 -12.04
N GLU A 126 -0.65 -9.18 -12.08
CA GLU A 126 -1.42 -9.61 -13.26
C GLU A 126 -2.67 -8.73 -13.48
N SER A 127 -3.36 -8.36 -12.41
CA SER A 127 -4.53 -7.49 -12.49
C SER A 127 -4.73 -6.64 -11.24
N LEU A 128 -5.17 -5.40 -11.42
CA LEU A 128 -5.61 -4.53 -10.33
C LEU A 128 -7.05 -4.80 -9.87
N ALA A 129 -7.77 -5.75 -10.46
CA ALA A 129 -9.21 -5.94 -10.20
C ALA A 129 -9.53 -6.15 -8.72
N ALA A 130 -8.72 -6.95 -8.01
CA ALA A 130 -8.93 -7.23 -6.59
C ALA A 130 -8.76 -5.99 -5.70
N ALA A 131 -7.91 -5.04 -6.09
CA ALA A 131 -7.77 -3.76 -5.38
C ALA A 131 -8.97 -2.83 -5.60
N PHE A 132 -9.73 -3.04 -6.68
CA PHE A 132 -10.84 -2.19 -7.08
C PHE A 132 -12.17 -2.95 -7.21
N PRO A 133 -12.73 -3.47 -6.09
CA PRO A 133 -13.99 -4.20 -6.12
C PRO A 133 -15.16 -3.30 -6.54
N GLU A 134 -16.10 -3.85 -7.32
CA GLU A 134 -17.21 -3.09 -7.93
C GLU A 134 -18.22 -2.54 -6.90
N ASP A 135 -18.27 -3.11 -5.70
CA ASP A 135 -19.19 -2.73 -4.63
C ASP A 135 -18.62 -1.69 -3.64
N LYS A 136 -17.40 -1.18 -3.89
CA LYS A 136 -16.80 -0.10 -3.13
C LYS A 136 -17.26 1.27 -3.63
N ASP A 137 -17.52 2.19 -2.70
CA ASP A 137 -17.76 3.60 -3.01
C ASP A 137 -16.44 4.36 -3.20
N TYR A 138 -16.24 4.91 -4.39
CA TYR A 138 -15.08 5.74 -4.75
C TYR A 138 -15.40 7.24 -4.84
N SER A 139 -16.56 7.68 -4.34
CA SER A 139 -17.01 9.07 -4.41
C SER A 139 -16.03 10.08 -3.80
N TRP A 140 -15.27 9.66 -2.79
CA TRP A 140 -14.24 10.46 -2.12
C TRP A 140 -12.89 10.47 -2.87
N GLY A 141 -12.77 9.66 -3.92
CA GLY A 141 -11.54 9.40 -4.65
C GLY A 141 -10.52 8.62 -3.84
N VAL A 142 -9.61 7.95 -4.54
CA VAL A 142 -8.49 7.21 -3.94
C VAL A 142 -7.17 7.56 -4.62
N ASN A 143 -6.06 7.32 -3.93
CA ASN A 143 -4.72 7.52 -4.45
C ASN A 143 -4.06 6.18 -4.76
N LEU A 144 -3.45 6.09 -5.93
CA LEU A 144 -2.68 4.93 -6.36
C LEU A 144 -1.28 5.37 -6.77
N SER A 145 -0.28 4.77 -6.15
CA SER A 145 1.12 4.92 -6.54
C SER A 145 1.74 3.56 -6.82
N LEU A 146 2.36 3.42 -7.97
CA LEU A 146 3.03 2.20 -8.41
C LEU A 146 4.45 2.55 -8.83
N HIS A 147 5.43 2.08 -8.06
CA HIS A 147 6.84 2.31 -8.30
C HIS A 147 7.51 1.05 -8.82
N ASN A 148 8.11 1.12 -9.99
CA ASN A 148 8.77 0.01 -10.66
C ASN A 148 7.89 -1.26 -10.74
N CYS A 149 6.58 -1.09 -10.89
CA CYS A 149 5.62 -2.19 -10.96
C CYS A 149 5.27 -2.53 -12.40
N GLN A 150 5.13 -3.83 -12.69
CA GLN A 150 4.56 -4.31 -13.94
C GLN A 150 3.10 -4.69 -13.71
N VAL A 151 2.18 -4.05 -14.42
CA VAL A 151 0.75 -4.36 -14.33
C VAL A 151 0.28 -4.96 -15.65
N GLY A 152 -0.44 -6.09 -15.61
CA GLY A 152 -1.09 -6.68 -16.78
C GLY A 152 -2.39 -5.97 -17.13
N ASN A 153 -3.46 -6.31 -16.42
CA ASN A 153 -4.82 -5.83 -16.65
C ASN A 153 -5.20 -4.69 -15.68
N MET A 154 -5.57 -3.55 -16.26
CA MET A 154 -6.00 -2.32 -15.57
C MET A 154 -7.33 -1.77 -16.11
N GLU A 155 -8.15 -2.58 -16.79
CA GLU A 155 -9.39 -2.11 -17.42
C GLU A 155 -10.43 -1.62 -16.41
N MET A 156 -10.42 -2.14 -15.17
CA MET A 156 -11.33 -1.68 -14.11
C MET A 156 -11.17 -0.17 -13.86
N LEU A 157 -9.95 0.35 -13.85
CA LEU A 157 -9.65 1.77 -13.65
C LEU A 157 -10.18 2.69 -14.76
N ARG A 158 -10.64 2.12 -15.87
CA ARG A 158 -11.25 2.85 -16.99
C ARG A 158 -12.77 2.79 -16.99
N LYS A 159 -13.37 1.95 -16.13
CA LYS A 159 -14.82 1.90 -15.95
C LYS A 159 -15.31 3.19 -15.28
N ASN A 160 -16.56 3.56 -15.58
CA ASN A 160 -17.23 4.64 -14.86
C ASN A 160 -17.40 4.25 -13.40
N GLY A 161 -17.12 5.17 -12.48
CA GLY A 161 -17.32 4.99 -11.03
C GLY A 161 -16.04 4.95 -10.22
N ILE A 162 -14.87 4.66 -10.81
CA ILE A 162 -13.58 4.79 -10.12
C ILE A 162 -12.99 6.16 -10.42
N TRP A 163 -12.68 6.91 -9.37
CA TRP A 163 -12.05 8.22 -9.45
C TRP A 163 -10.75 8.22 -8.66
N LEU A 164 -9.64 8.48 -9.34
CA LEU A 164 -8.34 8.64 -8.68
C LEU A 164 -8.08 10.13 -8.41
N ASN A 165 -7.76 10.47 -7.17
CA ASN A 165 -7.29 11.82 -6.83
C ASN A 165 -5.84 12.01 -7.28
N GLU A 166 -5.00 11.01 -7.03
CA GLU A 166 -3.63 10.95 -7.52
C GLU A 166 -3.33 9.57 -8.11
N LEU A 167 -2.74 9.58 -9.31
CA LEU A 167 -2.15 8.41 -9.95
C LEU A 167 -0.68 8.73 -10.22
N ILE A 168 0.22 8.03 -9.53
CA ILE A 168 1.66 8.22 -9.67
C ILE A 168 2.27 6.91 -10.12
N ILE A 169 2.74 6.89 -11.36
CA ILE A 169 3.48 5.77 -11.93
C ILE A 169 4.93 6.19 -12.00
N SER A 170 5.83 5.33 -11.52
CA SER A 170 7.27 5.58 -11.60
C SER A 170 7.97 4.31 -12.09
N GLU A 171 8.90 4.44 -13.02
CA GLU A 171 9.62 3.30 -13.61
C GLU A 171 11.13 3.54 -13.64
N THR A 172 11.92 2.48 -13.50
CA THR A 172 13.38 2.57 -13.54
C THR A 172 13.93 2.89 -14.94
N GLU A 173 13.08 2.75 -15.97
CA GLU A 173 13.42 3.05 -17.36
C GLU A 173 12.27 3.78 -18.05
N LYS A 174 12.61 4.60 -19.04
CA LYS A 174 11.60 5.37 -19.79
C LYS A 174 10.81 4.46 -20.73
N ASN A 175 9.51 4.33 -20.51
CA ASN A 175 8.62 3.56 -21.38
C ASN A 175 7.45 4.40 -21.94
N PRO A 176 7.59 4.95 -23.16
CA PRO A 176 6.55 5.79 -23.77
C PRO A 176 5.21 5.08 -23.98
N GLU A 177 5.20 3.76 -24.21
CA GLU A 177 3.98 3.00 -24.44
C GLU A 177 3.22 2.76 -23.13
N GLU A 178 3.91 2.42 -22.04
CA GLU A 178 3.30 2.35 -20.71
C GLU A 178 2.76 3.72 -20.28
N ARG A 179 3.51 4.81 -20.50
CA ARG A 179 3.00 6.16 -20.25
C ARG A 179 1.68 6.44 -20.96
N LYS A 180 1.58 6.08 -22.25
CA LYS A 180 0.33 6.22 -23.02
C LYS A 180 -0.78 5.34 -22.46
N ARG A 181 -0.45 4.13 -21.99
CA ARG A 181 -1.38 3.18 -21.39
C ARG A 181 -2.00 3.75 -20.11
N TRP A 182 -1.18 4.29 -19.22
CA TRP A 182 -1.58 4.92 -17.95
C TRP A 182 -2.32 6.24 -18.12
N ARG A 183 -1.98 7.03 -19.14
CA ARG A 183 -2.67 8.29 -19.44
C ARG A 183 -4.17 8.13 -19.78
N LYS A 184 -4.61 6.91 -20.09
CA LYS A 184 -6.04 6.60 -20.32
C LYS A 184 -6.84 6.42 -19.03
N VAL A 185 -6.18 6.33 -17.87
CA VAL A 185 -6.85 6.22 -16.57
C VAL A 185 -7.33 7.60 -16.12
N ARG A 186 -8.54 7.65 -15.57
CA ARG A 186 -9.13 8.89 -15.07
C ARG A 186 -8.56 9.23 -13.69
N ALA A 187 -7.71 10.25 -13.64
CA ALA A 187 -7.15 10.78 -12.40
C ALA A 187 -7.18 12.32 -12.40
N LEU A 188 -7.39 12.93 -11.23
CA LEU A 188 -7.30 14.39 -11.06
C LEU A 188 -5.85 14.88 -11.22
N LEU A 189 -4.90 14.15 -10.64
CA LEU A 189 -3.47 14.33 -10.87
C LEU A 189 -2.91 13.02 -11.44
N PHE A 190 -2.20 13.11 -12.56
CA PHE A 190 -1.46 11.97 -13.13
C PHE A 190 0.00 12.36 -13.29
N LYS A 191 0.89 11.55 -12.70
CA LYS A 191 2.33 11.62 -12.91
C LYS A 191 2.86 10.31 -13.44
N TYR A 192 3.80 10.44 -14.37
CA TYR A 192 4.56 9.34 -14.90
C TYR A 192 6.03 9.73 -14.81
N LEU A 193 6.75 9.11 -13.88
CA LEU A 193 8.14 9.37 -13.59
C LEU A 193 9.00 8.25 -14.15
N TYR A 194 10.20 8.60 -14.62
CA TYR A 194 11.22 7.63 -14.96
C TYR A 194 12.58 8.06 -14.39
N TYR A 195 13.41 7.09 -14.02
CA TYR A 195 14.76 7.38 -13.57
C TYR A 195 15.68 7.66 -14.77
N ASP A 196 16.22 8.88 -14.84
CA ASP A 196 17.17 9.31 -15.87
C ASP A 196 18.58 8.92 -15.41
N LYS A 197 19.06 7.75 -15.89
CA LYS A 197 20.38 7.19 -15.50
C LYS A 197 21.55 8.14 -15.85
N GLU A 198 21.42 9.00 -16.85
CA GLU A 198 22.49 9.95 -17.22
C GLU A 198 22.61 11.10 -16.23
N ARG A 199 21.50 11.43 -15.54
CA ARG A 199 21.39 12.58 -14.64
C ARG A 199 21.25 12.19 -13.17
N GLU A 200 21.09 10.91 -12.90
CA GLU A 200 20.86 10.34 -11.57
C GLU A 200 19.64 10.98 -10.86
N GLU A 201 18.59 11.28 -11.62
CA GLU A 201 17.38 11.94 -11.09
C GLU A 201 16.08 11.37 -11.70
N TRP A 202 14.97 11.52 -10.98
CA TRP A 202 13.63 11.19 -11.47
C TRP A 202 13.06 12.32 -12.33
N ARG A 203 12.44 11.97 -13.47
CA ARG A 203 11.92 12.92 -14.46
C ARG A 203 10.55 12.53 -14.99
N GLU A 204 9.76 13.53 -15.42
CA GLU A 204 8.43 13.36 -16.04
C GLU A 204 8.44 13.23 -17.58
#